data_AF-A0A2S3Z4V1-F1
#
_entry.id   AF-A0A2S3Z4V1-F1
#
_cell.length_a   1.000
_cell.length_b   1.000
_cell.length_c   1.000
_cell.angle_alpha   90.00
_cell.angle_beta   90.00
_cell.angle_gamma   90.00
#
_symmetry.space_group_name_H-M   'P 1'
#
loop_
_entity.id
_entity.type
_entity.pdbx_description
1 polymer ?
#
loop_
_entity_poly.entity_id
_entity_poly.type
_entity_poly.pdbx_seq_one_letter_code
_entity_poly.pdbx_strand_id
1 'polypeptide(L)'
;MQAVLSPDAASVQSEPESAPPGASTRQVPAAAAPSPATDVFWALNTVKSMVPAPGAVLYTGSVTLPGGGAVDWQYALPTEDILARDWSRPSSTSALAALGHPVRLRLLQAIATGTVAVSELAALEGVGTTGQVYHHVNQLIAAGWVYSTSRGHYGIPPERVVPLLTVILAAGGI
;
A
#
# COMPACT_ATOMS: atom_id res chain seq x y z
N MET A 1 -0.81 -1.58 -11.30
CA MET A 1 0.54 -2.13 -11.62
C MET A 1 0.91 -3.13 -10.54
N GLN A 2 0.92 -4.42 -10.87
CA GLN A 2 1.48 -5.46 -10.02
C GLN A 2 2.98 -5.58 -10.31
N ALA A 3 3.81 -5.60 -9.28
CA ALA A 3 5.14 -6.18 -9.37
C ALA A 3 5.08 -7.52 -8.62
N VAL A 4 4.75 -8.58 -9.37
CA VAL A 4 4.91 -9.96 -8.91
C VAL A 4 6.39 -10.30 -9.09
N LEU A 5 7.10 -10.59 -8.00
CA LEU A 5 8.36 -11.33 -8.08
C LEU A 5 7.98 -12.81 -8.20
N SER A 6 7.91 -13.31 -9.43
CA SER A 6 7.84 -14.76 -9.69
C SER A 6 9.24 -15.35 -9.60
N PRO A 7 9.46 -16.46 -8.88
CA PRO A 7 10.60 -17.32 -9.10
C PRO A 7 10.29 -18.26 -10.28
N ASP A 8 11.06 -18.13 -11.35
CA ASP A 8 11.04 -19.05 -12.49
C ASP A 8 11.64 -20.40 -12.06
N ALA A 9 10.91 -21.48 -12.32
CA ALA A 9 11.31 -22.85 -12.06
C ALA A 9 10.99 -23.70 -13.29
N ALA A 10 12.02 -24.06 -14.05
CA ALA A 10 12.03 -25.19 -14.99
C ALA A 10 13.46 -25.76 -14.98
N SER A 11 13.71 -26.84 -14.23
CA SER A 11 13.62 -28.25 -14.66
C SER A 11 14.64 -28.64 -15.73
N VAL A 12 15.70 -29.34 -15.30
CA VAL A 12 16.38 -30.34 -16.14
C VAL A 12 16.52 -31.62 -15.31
N GLN A 13 16.07 -32.72 -15.92
CA GLN A 13 15.96 -34.07 -15.39
C GLN A 13 17.29 -34.85 -15.54
N SER A 14 17.57 -35.77 -14.62
CA SER A 14 18.37 -36.97 -14.89
C SER A 14 18.07 -38.11 -13.90
N GLU A 15 17.40 -39.13 -14.45
CA GLU A 15 17.41 -40.59 -14.21
C GLU A 15 17.25 -41.26 -12.82
N PRO A 16 16.62 -42.46 -12.75
CA PRO A 16 16.30 -43.16 -11.51
C PRO A 16 17.38 -44.18 -11.12
N GLU A 17 17.99 -44.02 -9.95
CA GLU A 17 18.85 -45.04 -9.34
C GLU A 17 18.10 -45.74 -8.18
N SER A 18 18.18 -47.07 -8.20
CA SER A 18 17.42 -48.04 -7.42
C SER A 18 17.57 -47.92 -5.89
N ALA A 19 16.45 -47.97 -5.17
CA ALA A 19 16.40 -48.01 -3.70
C ALA A 19 16.50 -49.43 -3.11
N PRO A 20 17.15 -49.63 -1.95
CA PRO A 20 16.93 -50.80 -1.10
C PRO A 20 15.75 -50.58 -0.14
N PRO A 21 15.06 -51.65 0.33
CA PRO A 21 13.91 -51.50 1.21
C PRO A 21 14.33 -51.50 2.69
N GLY A 22 13.66 -50.65 3.48
CA GLY A 22 13.57 -50.83 4.93
C GLY A 22 14.36 -49.84 5.77
N ALA A 23 13.85 -48.62 5.88
CA ALA A 23 14.03 -47.81 7.09
C ALA A 23 12.76 -46.99 7.30
N SER A 24 11.92 -47.44 8.24
CA SER A 24 10.76 -46.68 8.71
C SER A 24 11.30 -45.47 9.48
N THR A 25 11.49 -44.36 8.77
CA THR A 25 11.90 -43.09 9.38
C THR A 25 10.80 -42.66 10.33
N ARG A 26 11.11 -42.68 11.63
CA ARG A 26 10.28 -42.09 12.68
C ARG A 26 10.10 -40.62 12.32
N GLN A 27 8.92 -40.27 11.81
CA GLN A 27 8.54 -38.92 11.44
C GLN A 27 8.52 -38.11 12.74
N VAL A 28 9.60 -37.38 13.00
CA VAL A 28 9.62 -36.33 14.01
C VAL A 28 8.54 -35.34 13.57
N PRO A 29 7.59 -34.94 14.44
CA PRO A 29 6.63 -33.92 14.08
C PRO A 29 7.44 -32.69 13.69
N ALA A 30 7.38 -32.30 12.41
CA ALA A 30 7.92 -31.04 11.96
C ALA A 30 7.30 -29.98 12.85
N ALA A 31 8.13 -29.34 13.69
CA ALA A 31 7.70 -28.25 14.55
C ALA A 31 6.93 -27.27 13.66
N ALA A 32 5.62 -27.18 13.90
CA ALA A 32 4.75 -26.34 13.08
C ALA A 32 5.36 -24.95 13.05
N ALA A 33 5.76 -24.49 11.86
CA ALA A 33 6.24 -23.13 11.69
C ALA A 33 5.18 -22.20 12.31
N PRO A 34 5.60 -21.23 13.15
CA PRO A 34 4.65 -20.35 13.80
C PRO A 34 3.74 -19.75 12.73
N SER A 35 2.43 -19.92 12.90
CA SER A 35 1.48 -19.27 12.00
C SER A 35 1.74 -17.76 12.05
N PRO A 36 1.69 -17.04 10.92
CA PRO A 36 1.93 -15.58 10.90
C PRO A 36 1.00 -14.83 11.87
N ALA A 37 -0.11 -15.45 12.26
CA ALA A 37 -1.03 -14.97 13.29
C ALA A 37 -0.43 -14.83 14.71
N THR A 38 0.72 -15.43 15.03
CA THR A 38 1.34 -15.36 16.37
C THR A 38 2.72 -14.68 16.37
N ASP A 39 3.33 -14.46 15.21
CA ASP A 39 4.59 -13.74 15.11
C ASP A 39 4.33 -12.23 14.98
N VAL A 40 4.61 -11.46 16.03
CA VAL A 40 4.46 -9.99 16.05
C VAL A 40 5.22 -9.33 14.89
N PHE A 41 6.36 -9.92 14.48
CA PHE A 41 7.21 -9.41 13.42
C PHE A 41 7.08 -10.23 12.12
N TRP A 42 5.97 -10.95 11.91
CA TRP A 42 5.80 -11.85 10.76
C TRP A 42 6.15 -11.17 9.43
N ALA A 43 5.68 -9.94 9.23
CA ALA A 43 5.92 -9.18 8.00
C ALA A 43 7.40 -8.79 7.87
N LEU A 44 8.00 -8.30 8.96
CA LEU A 44 9.42 -7.92 8.99
C LEU A 44 10.34 -9.13 8.77
N ASN A 45 10.04 -10.27 9.39
CA ASN A 45 10.80 -11.51 9.24
C ASN A 45 10.70 -12.04 7.81
N THR A 46 9.52 -11.92 7.19
CA THR A 46 9.34 -12.23 5.77
C THR A 46 10.23 -11.36 4.90
N VAL A 47 10.26 -10.04 5.11
CA VAL A 47 11.17 -9.14 4.36
C VAL A 47 12.64 -9.52 4.56
N LYS A 48 13.08 -9.75 5.80
CA LYS A 48 14.47 -10.13 6.10
C LYS A 48 14.89 -11.44 5.41
N SER A 49 13.96 -12.39 5.29
CA SER A 49 14.22 -13.67 4.62
C SER A 49 14.35 -13.53 3.11
N MET A 50 13.60 -12.59 2.49
CA MET A 50 13.62 -12.36 1.05
C MET A 50 14.75 -11.44 0.62
N VAL A 51 15.06 -10.41 1.42
CA VAL A 51 16.08 -9.39 1.12
C VAL A 51 16.95 -9.18 2.36
N PRO A 52 18.13 -9.83 2.42
CA PRO A 52 19.11 -9.61 3.47
C PRO A 52 19.61 -8.15 3.51
N ALA A 53 20.36 -7.78 4.55
CA ALA A 53 20.92 -6.43 4.71
C ALA A 53 21.64 -5.96 3.43
N PRO A 54 21.43 -4.69 2.98
CA PRO A 54 20.82 -3.57 3.70
C PRO A 54 19.28 -3.60 3.77
N GLY A 55 18.64 -4.63 3.22
CA GLY A 55 17.21 -4.89 3.35
C GLY A 55 16.35 -4.09 2.37
N ALA A 56 15.05 -4.09 2.63
CA ALA A 56 14.04 -3.43 1.82
C ALA A 56 12.98 -2.78 2.70
N VAL A 57 12.26 -1.81 2.14
CA VAL A 57 11.03 -1.26 2.72
C VAL A 57 9.85 -1.84 1.96
N LEU A 58 8.92 -2.47 2.68
CA LEU A 58 7.67 -3.04 2.17
C LEU A 58 6.51 -2.28 2.81
N TYR A 59 5.47 -2.01 2.02
CA TYR A 59 4.15 -1.73 2.55
C TYR A 59 3.09 -2.52 1.76
N THR A 60 2.03 -2.91 2.47
CA THR A 60 0.94 -3.71 1.94
C THR A 60 -0.36 -3.35 2.64
N GLY A 61 -1.49 -3.65 1.99
CA GLY A 61 -2.81 -3.47 2.56
C GLY A 61 -3.86 -4.20 1.73
N SER A 62 -4.90 -4.67 2.42
CA SER A 62 -6.16 -5.13 1.83
C SER A 62 -7.26 -4.22 2.35
N VAL A 63 -7.82 -3.40 1.47
CA VAL A 63 -8.70 -2.30 1.86
C VAL A 63 -9.95 -2.30 0.98
N THR A 64 -11.11 -2.18 1.61
CA THR A 64 -12.37 -1.91 0.91
C THR A 64 -12.92 -0.58 1.43
N LEU A 65 -12.99 0.42 0.55
CA LEU A 65 -13.60 1.72 0.87
C LEU A 65 -15.10 1.71 0.50
N PRO A 66 -15.94 2.48 1.21
CA PRO A 66 -17.34 2.67 0.82
C PRO A 66 -17.47 3.14 -0.64
N GLY A 67 -18.32 2.46 -1.42
CA GLY A 67 -18.56 2.78 -2.84
C GLY A 67 -17.41 2.41 -3.78
N GLY A 68 -16.32 1.82 -3.28
CA GLY A 68 -15.20 1.31 -4.07
C GLY A 68 -15.16 -0.23 -4.12
N GLY A 69 -14.30 -0.74 -5.00
CA GLY A 69 -13.93 -2.16 -4.99
C GLY A 69 -12.89 -2.48 -3.92
N ALA A 70 -12.71 -3.77 -3.61
CA ALA A 70 -11.59 -4.23 -2.81
C ALA A 70 -10.27 -3.93 -3.52
N VAL A 71 -9.31 -3.39 -2.79
CA VAL A 71 -7.95 -3.07 -3.26
C VAL A 71 -6.97 -3.87 -2.42
N ASP A 72 -6.28 -4.80 -3.08
CA ASP A 72 -5.10 -5.46 -2.54
C ASP A 72 -3.85 -4.82 -3.15
N TRP A 73 -2.91 -4.45 -2.28
CA TRP A 73 -1.68 -3.78 -2.69
C TRP A 73 -0.48 -4.35 -1.97
N GLN A 74 0.62 -4.50 -2.70
CA GLN A 74 1.93 -4.82 -2.16
C GLN A 74 2.99 -4.09 -2.96
N TYR A 75 3.89 -3.39 -2.27
CA TYR A 75 5.01 -2.72 -2.92
C TYR A 75 6.23 -2.73 -2.00
N ALA A 76 7.35 -3.20 -2.55
CA ALA A 76 8.64 -3.19 -1.87
C ALA A 76 9.73 -2.67 -2.78
N LEU A 77 10.74 -2.04 -2.18
CA LEU A 77 11.99 -1.69 -2.85
C LEU A 77 13.16 -1.97 -1.91
N PRO A 78 14.31 -2.41 -2.44
CA PRO A 78 15.57 -2.41 -1.71
C PRO A 78 15.88 -1.01 -1.17
N THR A 79 16.52 -0.96 0.00
CA THR A 79 16.87 0.31 0.67
C THR A 79 17.74 1.18 -0.25
N GLU A 80 18.71 0.59 -0.92
CA GLU A 80 19.60 1.28 -1.86
C GLU A 80 18.84 1.95 -3.02
N ASP A 81 17.82 1.28 -3.57
CA ASP A 81 17.02 1.82 -4.67
C ASP A 81 16.16 3.02 -4.23
N ILE A 82 15.71 3.01 -2.98
CA ILE A 82 14.98 4.15 -2.39
C ILE A 82 15.92 5.33 -2.22
N LEU A 83 17.11 5.10 -1.66
CA LEU A 83 18.12 6.12 -1.38
C LEU A 83 18.74 6.70 -2.67
N ALA A 84 18.81 5.91 -3.75
CA ALA A 84 19.31 6.36 -5.05
C ALA A 84 18.33 7.24 -5.83
N ARG A 85 17.05 7.33 -5.40
CA ARG A 85 16.05 8.16 -6.08
C ARG A 85 16.23 9.63 -5.75
N ASP A 86 15.96 10.47 -6.75
CA ASP A 86 15.78 11.90 -6.52
C ASP A 86 14.44 12.16 -5.81
N TRP A 87 14.50 12.45 -4.51
CA TRP A 87 13.34 12.76 -3.68
C TRP A 87 12.76 14.15 -3.96
N SER A 88 13.54 15.03 -4.62
CA SER A 88 13.12 16.39 -4.96
C SER A 88 12.27 16.46 -6.24
N ARG A 89 12.05 15.32 -6.92
CA ARG A 89 11.17 15.22 -8.09
C ARG A 89 9.83 15.94 -7.83
N PRO A 90 9.38 16.82 -8.74
CA PRO A 90 8.16 17.59 -8.56
C PRO A 90 6.92 16.74 -8.23
N SER A 91 6.81 15.53 -8.77
CA SER A 91 5.72 14.61 -8.48
C SER A 91 5.74 14.09 -7.03
N SER A 92 6.92 13.80 -6.47
CA SER A 92 7.09 13.35 -5.09
C SER A 92 6.81 14.49 -4.10
N THR A 93 7.39 15.66 -4.36
CA THR A 93 7.28 16.82 -3.46
C THR A 93 5.86 17.38 -3.45
N SER A 94 5.20 17.50 -4.61
CA SER A 94 3.79 17.95 -4.68
C SER A 94 2.83 16.96 -4.04
N ALA A 95 3.04 15.65 -4.21
CA ALA A 95 2.24 14.62 -3.55
C ALA A 95 2.32 14.74 -2.02
N LEU A 96 3.53 14.83 -1.46
CA LEU A 96 3.71 14.99 -0.01
C LEU A 96 3.19 16.34 0.49
N ALA A 97 3.51 17.43 -0.21
CA ALA A 97 3.05 18.77 0.14
C ALA A 97 1.52 18.84 0.20
N ALA A 98 0.81 18.19 -0.72
CA ALA A 98 -0.65 18.12 -0.73
C ALA A 98 -1.22 17.46 0.54
N LEU A 99 -0.51 16.52 1.18
CA LEU A 99 -0.95 15.90 2.43
C LEU A 99 -0.66 16.78 3.66
N GLY A 100 0.27 17.71 3.59
CA GLY A 100 0.67 18.60 4.71
C GLY A 100 -0.31 19.73 5.05
N HIS A 101 -1.63 19.57 4.82
CA HIS A 101 -2.62 20.62 5.12
C HIS A 101 -3.89 20.03 5.74
N PRO A 102 -4.35 20.54 6.90
CA PRO A 102 -5.44 19.93 7.68
C PRO A 102 -6.75 19.82 6.89
N VAL A 103 -7.14 20.86 6.15
CA VAL A 103 -8.35 20.82 5.32
C VAL A 103 -8.27 19.75 4.22
N ARG A 104 -7.09 19.55 3.61
CA ARG A 104 -6.93 18.55 2.54
C ARG A 104 -7.00 17.13 3.11
N LEU A 105 -6.44 16.90 4.29
CA LEU A 105 -6.60 15.63 5.00
C LEU A 105 -8.05 15.36 5.42
N ARG A 106 -8.76 16.39 5.91
CA ARG A 106 -10.19 16.31 6.23
C ARG A 106 -11.02 15.91 5.00
N LEU A 107 -10.76 16.53 3.85
CA LEU A 107 -11.44 16.21 2.59
C LEU A 107 -11.10 14.79 2.10
N LEU A 108 -9.82 14.38 2.16
CA LEU A 108 -9.40 13.03 1.80
C LEU A 108 -10.06 11.97 2.69
N GLN A 109 -10.13 12.23 4.00
CA GLN A 109 -10.81 11.34 4.95
C GLN A 109 -12.30 11.23 4.59
N ALA A 110 -12.98 12.35 4.34
CA ALA A 110 -14.40 12.36 3.97
C ALA A 110 -14.66 11.55 2.69
N ILE A 111 -13.84 11.76 1.64
CA ILE A 111 -13.90 11.00 0.38
C ILE A 111 -13.63 9.53 0.64
N ALA A 112 -12.61 9.19 1.42
CA ALA A 112 -12.28 7.80 1.76
C ALA A 112 -13.41 7.10 2.54
N THR A 113 -14.20 7.85 3.32
CA THR A 113 -15.37 7.34 4.06
C THR A 113 -16.69 7.43 3.28
N GLY A 114 -16.68 7.88 2.02
CA GLY A 114 -17.83 7.84 1.13
C GLY A 114 -18.53 9.19 0.85
N THR A 115 -18.08 10.30 1.44
CA THR A 115 -18.59 11.64 1.09
C THR A 115 -17.89 12.13 -0.16
N VAL A 116 -18.54 11.94 -1.31
CA VAL A 116 -17.91 12.17 -2.63
C VAL A 116 -18.43 13.41 -3.33
N ALA A 117 -19.60 13.94 -2.96
CA ALA A 117 -20.20 15.11 -3.60
C ALA A 117 -19.63 16.41 -3.05
N VAL A 118 -19.25 17.33 -3.95
CA VAL A 118 -18.64 18.62 -3.59
C VAL A 118 -19.53 19.48 -2.69
N SER A 119 -20.86 19.38 -2.86
CA SER A 119 -21.83 20.08 -2.02
C SER A 119 -21.81 19.57 -0.57
N GLU A 120 -21.63 18.27 -0.38
CA GLU A 120 -21.52 17.65 0.94
C GLU A 120 -20.15 17.92 1.56
N LEU A 121 -19.08 17.83 0.75
CA LEU A 121 -17.74 18.21 1.17
C LEU A 121 -17.69 19.65 1.66
N ALA A 122 -18.37 20.58 0.97
CA ALA A 122 -18.45 21.98 1.37
C ALA A 122 -19.33 22.24 2.60
N ALA A 123 -20.19 21.29 2.98
CA ALA A 123 -20.97 21.37 4.21
C ALA A 123 -20.19 20.88 5.44
N LEU A 124 -18.99 20.31 5.27
CA LEU A 124 -18.17 19.87 6.39
C LEU A 124 -17.70 21.05 7.24
N GLU A 125 -17.77 20.89 8.55
CA GLU A 125 -17.20 21.89 9.45
C GLU A 125 -15.67 22.00 9.27
N GLY A 126 -15.18 23.24 9.23
CA GLY A 126 -13.75 23.54 9.18
C GLY A 126 -13.08 23.43 7.81
N VAL A 127 -13.80 23.13 6.72
CA VAL A 127 -13.19 23.09 5.36
C VAL A 127 -13.20 24.42 4.61
N GLY A 128 -13.94 25.41 5.13
CA GLY A 128 -14.07 26.74 4.55
C GLY A 128 -15.22 26.88 3.54
N THR A 129 -15.16 27.92 2.73
CA THR A 129 -16.15 28.23 1.70
C THR A 129 -16.10 27.24 0.53
N THR A 130 -17.19 27.16 -0.25
CA THR A 130 -17.25 26.32 -1.47
C THR A 130 -16.10 26.59 -2.43
N GLY A 131 -15.70 27.87 -2.61
CA GLY A 131 -14.55 28.22 -3.45
C GLY A 131 -13.21 27.67 -2.93
N GLN A 132 -13.02 27.68 -1.60
CA GLN A 132 -11.84 27.07 -0.96
C GLN A 132 -11.83 25.55 -1.12
N VAL A 133 -12.99 24.90 -1.03
CA VAL A 133 -13.12 23.44 -1.25
C VAL A 133 -12.70 23.08 -2.67
N TYR A 134 -13.18 23.79 -3.69
CA TYR A 134 -12.73 23.57 -5.08
C TYR A 134 -11.22 23.77 -5.23
N HIS A 135 -10.67 24.82 -4.60
CA HIS A 135 -9.23 25.06 -4.62
C HIS A 135 -8.44 23.89 -4.01
N HIS A 136 -8.88 23.38 -2.85
CA HIS A 136 -8.23 22.26 -2.18
C HIS A 136 -8.36 20.95 -2.95
N VAL A 137 -9.54 20.64 -3.50
CA VAL A 137 -9.74 19.44 -4.31
C VAL A 137 -8.91 19.51 -5.60
N ASN A 138 -8.84 20.66 -6.26
CA ASN A 138 -8.00 20.83 -7.45
C ASN A 138 -6.51 20.60 -7.15
N GLN A 139 -6.03 21.02 -5.97
CA GLN A 139 -4.66 20.70 -5.54
C GLN A 139 -4.47 19.21 -5.28
N LEU A 140 -5.45 18.53 -4.69
CA LEU A 140 -5.40 17.08 -4.49
C LEU A 140 -5.43 16.32 -5.82
N ILE A 141 -6.19 16.82 -6.81
CA ILE A 141 -6.21 16.28 -8.18
C ILE A 141 -4.86 16.48 -8.86
N ALA A 142 -4.29 17.69 -8.80
CA ALA A 142 -2.98 17.98 -9.38
C ALA A 142 -1.86 17.14 -8.76
N ALA A 143 -1.98 16.81 -7.47
CA ALA A 143 -1.07 15.92 -6.76
C ALA A 143 -1.36 14.42 -6.99
N GLY A 144 -2.44 14.09 -7.70
CA GLY A 144 -2.83 12.72 -8.04
C GLY A 144 -3.44 11.92 -6.88
N TRP A 145 -3.89 12.56 -5.80
CA TRP A 145 -4.56 11.91 -4.67
C TRP A 145 -6.06 11.72 -4.88
N VAL A 146 -6.66 12.58 -5.70
CA VAL A 146 -8.10 12.59 -5.99
C VAL A 146 -8.31 12.64 -7.50
N TYR A 147 -9.41 12.08 -7.98
CA TYR A 147 -9.88 12.25 -9.35
C TYR A 147 -11.37 12.63 -9.37
N SER A 148 -11.81 13.24 -10.47
CA SER A 148 -13.23 13.53 -10.71
C SER A 148 -13.91 12.27 -11.25
N THR A 149 -14.87 11.71 -10.51
CA THR A 149 -15.66 10.56 -10.96
C THR A 149 -16.78 10.98 -11.89
N SER A 150 -17.41 12.12 -11.58
CA SER A 150 -18.40 12.81 -12.40
C SER A 150 -18.44 14.29 -12.01
N ARG A 151 -19.33 15.09 -12.61
CA ARG A 151 -19.40 16.52 -12.30
C ARG A 151 -19.67 16.75 -10.82
N GLY A 152 -18.73 17.39 -10.13
CA GLY A 152 -18.83 17.70 -8.70
C GLY A 152 -18.74 16.48 -7.79
N HIS A 153 -18.28 15.32 -8.29
CA HIS A 153 -18.06 14.11 -7.50
C HIS A 153 -16.60 13.67 -7.61
N TYR A 154 -16.04 13.25 -6.49
CA TYR A 154 -14.62 12.94 -6.37
C TYR A 154 -14.38 11.58 -5.75
N GLY A 155 -13.26 10.95 -6.11
CA GLY A 155 -12.83 9.68 -5.56
C GLY A 155 -11.31 9.64 -5.39
N ILE A 156 -10.82 8.65 -4.63
CA ILE A 156 -9.39 8.34 -4.53
C ILE A 156 -9.08 7.26 -5.58
N PRO A 157 -8.06 7.43 -6.44
CA PRO A 157 -7.68 6.40 -7.39
C PRO A 157 -7.37 5.08 -6.66
N PRO A 158 -7.80 3.91 -7.16
CA PRO A 158 -7.56 2.62 -6.48
C PRO A 158 -6.08 2.40 -6.12
N GLU A 159 -5.17 2.75 -7.02
CA GLU A 159 -3.72 2.68 -6.83
C GLU A 159 -3.15 3.66 -5.78
N ARG A 160 -3.96 4.58 -5.26
CA ARG A 160 -3.60 5.54 -4.21
C ARG A 160 -4.21 5.23 -2.86
N VAL A 161 -5.18 4.31 -2.78
CA VAL A 161 -5.86 3.97 -1.52
C VAL A 161 -4.88 3.47 -0.47
N VAL A 162 -4.17 2.37 -0.75
CA VAL A 162 -3.20 1.80 0.22
C VAL A 162 -2.02 2.73 0.47
N PRO A 163 -1.40 3.37 -0.56
CA PRO A 163 -0.36 4.37 -0.32
C PRO A 163 -0.79 5.53 0.59
N LEU A 164 -1.99 6.08 0.39
CA LEU A 164 -2.50 7.18 1.22
C LEU A 164 -2.62 6.74 2.68
N LEU A 165 -3.30 5.62 2.94
CA LEU A 165 -3.49 5.11 4.30
C LEU A 165 -2.15 4.74 4.97
N THR A 166 -1.20 4.22 4.19
CA THR A 166 0.16 3.94 4.68
C THR A 166 0.85 5.23 5.14
N VAL A 167 0.76 6.32 4.37
CA VAL A 167 1.36 7.61 4.75
C VAL A 167 0.74 8.17 6.02
N ILE A 168 -0.60 8.13 6.14
CA ILE A 168 -1.30 8.59 7.35
C ILE A 168 -0.90 7.77 8.58
N LEU A 169 -0.87 6.44 8.45
CA LEU A 169 -0.44 5.53 9.52
C LEU A 169 1.02 5.80 9.93
N ALA A 170 1.93 5.95 8.96
CA ALA A 170 3.34 6.20 9.21
C ALA A 170 3.61 7.59 9.83
N ALA A 171 2.75 8.57 9.57
CA ALA A 171 2.86 9.92 10.14
C ALA A 171 2.36 10.00 11.61
N GLY A 172 1.94 8.88 12.21
CA GLY A 172 1.37 8.85 13.57
C GLY A 172 -0.13 9.10 13.61
N GLY A 173 -0.83 8.92 12.49
CA GLY A 173 -2.28 9.06 12.40
C GLY A 173 -3.03 7.86 12.96
N ILE A 174 -3.02 7.69 14.28
CA ILE A 174 -4.05 7.04 15.11
C ILE A 174 -4.00 7.59 16.53
#